data_AF-A0A1G3AP85-F1
#
_entry.id   AF-A0A1G3AP85-F1
#
_cell.length_a   1.000
_cell.length_b   1.000
_cell.length_c   1.000
_cell.angle_alpha   90.00
_cell.angle_beta   90.00
_cell.angle_gamma   90.00
#
_symmetry.space_group_name_H-M   'P 1'
#
loop_
_entity.id
_entity.type
_entity.pdbx_description
1 polymer ?
#
loop_
_entity_poly.entity_id
_entity_poly.type
_entity_poly.pdbx_seq_one_letter_code
_entity_poly.pdbx_strand_id
1 'polypeptide(L)'
;MGRDAQDKRIAAILGDIEDLNFDETIDIFCEYLKTNLSLPCKVTGIEDFRWEEIYVFGFGDQDEYDHLKKTQPSYTDRYELLGIDRKGQSEWMMFWGDDIGAIVRRISDSKEFLLGLSELEATDKKSKNCQLLDDYSVWFVNNR
;
A
#
# COMPACT_ATOMS: atom_id res chain seq x y z
N MET A 1 -18.32 9.84 8.25
CA MET A 1 -17.94 8.77 9.18
C MET A 1 -16.43 8.70 9.14
N GLY A 2 -15.67 9.64 9.72
CA GLY A 2 -15.71 10.13 11.09
C GLY A 2 -14.60 9.38 11.82
N ARG A 3 -13.39 9.96 11.85
CA ARG A 3 -12.09 9.38 12.27
C ARG A 3 -12.20 8.38 13.46
N ASP A 4 -13.04 8.69 14.43
CA ASP A 4 -13.41 7.85 15.58
C ASP A 4 -13.79 6.39 15.26
N ALA A 5 -14.47 6.13 14.14
CA ALA A 5 -14.88 4.77 13.77
C ALA A 5 -13.71 3.95 13.21
N GLN A 6 -12.77 4.61 12.52
CA GLN A 6 -11.55 4.00 12.00
C GLN A 6 -10.57 3.75 13.13
N ASP A 7 -10.39 4.73 14.03
CA ASP A 7 -9.54 4.59 15.21
C ASP A 7 -9.98 3.40 16.09
N LYS A 8 -11.30 3.18 16.23
CA LYS A 8 -11.83 2.01 16.93
C LYS A 8 -11.52 0.69 16.24
N ARG A 9 -11.52 0.64 14.91
CA ARG A 9 -11.16 -0.58 14.17
C ARG A 9 -9.68 -0.87 14.30
N ILE A 10 -8.84 0.16 14.15
CA ILE A 10 -7.40 0.07 14.34
C ILE A 10 -7.07 -0.40 15.77
N ALA A 11 -7.65 0.23 16.78
CA ALA A 11 -7.48 -0.20 18.17
C ALA A 11 -7.95 -1.64 18.42
N ALA A 12 -9.02 -2.09 17.74
CA ALA A 12 -9.48 -3.47 17.84
C ALA A 12 -8.52 -4.49 17.19
N ILE A 13 -7.70 -4.06 16.22
CA ILE A 13 -6.63 -4.88 15.62
C ILE A 13 -5.43 -4.94 16.56
N LEU A 14 -5.02 -3.78 17.09
CA LEU A 14 -3.79 -3.64 17.86
C LEU A 14 -3.92 -4.09 19.32
N GLY A 15 -5.13 -4.06 19.87
CA GLY A 15 -5.34 -4.34 21.29
C GLY A 15 -4.83 -3.21 22.18
N ASP A 16 -4.10 -3.55 23.22
CA ASP A 16 -3.53 -2.57 24.15
C ASP A 16 -2.26 -1.94 23.55
N ILE A 17 -2.38 -0.68 23.12
CA ILE A 17 -1.34 0.02 22.34
C ILE A 17 -0.24 0.59 23.25
N GLU A 18 -0.48 0.76 24.57
CA GLU A 18 0.42 1.49 25.47
C GLU A 18 1.83 0.89 25.59
N ASP A 19 2.00 -0.40 25.24
CA ASP A 19 3.27 -1.13 25.33
C ASP A 19 3.88 -1.52 23.97
N LEU A 20 3.21 -1.26 22.84
CA LEU A 20 3.69 -1.70 21.52
C LEU A 20 4.64 -0.68 20.89
N ASN A 21 5.80 -1.15 20.44
CA ASN A 21 6.66 -0.35 19.56
C ASN A 21 6.20 -0.41 18.09
N PHE A 22 6.78 0.44 17.24
CA PHE A 22 6.41 0.53 15.83
C PHE A 22 6.53 -0.80 15.09
N ASP A 23 7.66 -1.51 15.25
CA ASP A 23 7.92 -2.78 14.57
C ASP A 23 6.93 -3.88 15.01
N GLU A 24 6.66 -3.97 16.31
CA GLU A 24 5.66 -4.90 16.87
C GLU A 24 4.27 -4.60 16.32
N THR A 25 3.93 -3.32 16.17
CA THR A 25 2.64 -2.90 15.64
C THR A 25 2.49 -3.26 14.17
N ILE A 26 3.53 -3.07 13.36
CA ILE A 26 3.56 -3.50 11.95
C ILE A 26 3.40 -5.03 11.86
N ASP A 27 4.07 -5.79 12.74
CA ASP A 27 3.97 -7.25 12.74
C ASP A 27 2.54 -7.72 13.04
N ILE A 28 1.86 -7.10 14.02
CA ILE A 28 0.45 -7.37 14.33
C ILE A 28 -0.45 -7.05 13.13
N PHE A 29 -0.26 -5.89 12.50
CA PHE A 29 -1.00 -5.52 11.28
C PHE A 29 -0.77 -6.53 10.17
N CYS A 30 0.48 -6.91 9.92
CA CYS A 30 0.83 -7.83 8.84
C CYS A 30 0.14 -9.18 9.02
N GLU A 31 0.17 -9.76 10.22
CA GLU A 31 -0.50 -11.02 10.52
C GLU A 31 -2.04 -10.90 10.44
N TYR A 32 -2.59 -9.79 10.94
CA TYR A 32 -4.02 -9.52 10.82
C TYR A 32 -4.46 -9.42 9.35
N LEU A 33 -3.71 -8.68 8.52
CA LEU A 33 -4.02 -8.48 7.11
C LEU A 33 -3.87 -9.76 6.30
N LYS A 34 -2.83 -10.57 6.54
CA LYS A 34 -2.64 -11.88 5.89
C LYS A 34 -3.85 -12.81 6.09
N THR A 35 -4.48 -12.75 7.26
CA THR A 35 -5.63 -13.61 7.60
C THR A 35 -6.97 -13.03 7.17
N ASN A 36 -7.06 -11.70 7.00
CA ASN A 36 -8.35 -11.01 6.77
C ASN A 36 -8.56 -10.48 5.34
N LEU A 37 -7.49 -10.28 4.57
CA LEU A 37 -7.58 -9.89 3.16
C LEU A 37 -8.12 -11.05 2.32
N SER A 38 -9.11 -10.76 1.50
CA SER A 38 -9.55 -11.69 0.46
C SER A 38 -8.68 -11.51 -0.78
N LEU A 39 -7.71 -12.40 -0.99
CA LEU A 39 -6.75 -12.33 -2.10
C LEU A 39 -7.09 -13.34 -3.22
N PRO A 40 -6.78 -13.02 -4.50
CA PRO A 40 -6.27 -11.73 -4.96
C PRO A 40 -7.37 -10.64 -4.95
N CYS A 41 -6.98 -9.38 -4.81
CA CYS A 41 -7.91 -8.25 -4.97
C CYS A 41 -7.33 -7.11 -5.81
N LYS A 42 -8.20 -6.30 -6.41
CA LYS A 42 -7.79 -5.22 -7.31
C LYS A 42 -7.42 -3.95 -6.55
N VAL A 43 -6.20 -3.46 -6.77
CA VAL A 43 -5.65 -2.26 -6.13
C VAL A 43 -5.08 -1.27 -7.15
N THR A 44 -4.80 -0.05 -6.70
CA THR A 44 -4.19 1.06 -7.47
C THR A 44 -3.35 1.91 -6.52
N GLY A 45 -2.43 2.74 -7.02
CA GLY A 45 -1.72 3.68 -6.16
C GLY A 45 -2.64 4.76 -5.61
N ILE A 46 -2.42 5.18 -4.37
CA ILE A 46 -3.15 6.28 -3.71
C ILE A 46 -2.66 7.63 -4.26
N GLU A 47 -1.34 7.80 -4.32
CA GLU A 47 -0.63 8.98 -4.80
C GLU A 47 0.53 8.55 -5.72
N ASP A 48 1.18 9.53 -6.37
CA ASP A 48 2.31 9.28 -7.23
C ASP A 48 3.47 8.59 -6.49
N PHE A 49 4.07 7.59 -7.13
CA PHE A 49 5.27 6.97 -6.59
C PHE A 49 6.45 7.91 -6.71
N ARG A 50 7.46 7.76 -5.84
CA ARG A 50 8.63 8.65 -5.77
C ARG A 50 9.29 8.95 -7.12
N TRP A 51 9.35 7.96 -8.01
CA TRP A 51 9.98 8.14 -9.33
C TRP A 51 9.11 8.98 -10.29
N GLU A 52 7.80 9.04 -10.04
CA GLU A 52 6.81 9.76 -10.85
C GLU A 52 6.74 11.25 -10.46
N GLU A 53 7.14 11.64 -9.24
CA GLU A 53 7.06 13.00 -8.71
C GLU A 53 7.56 14.06 -9.71
N ILE A 54 8.75 13.87 -10.29
CA ILE A 54 9.35 14.84 -11.21
C ILE A 54 8.47 15.11 -12.44
N TYR A 55 7.73 14.10 -12.90
CA TYR A 55 6.84 14.18 -14.05
C TYR A 55 5.48 14.73 -13.66
N VAL A 56 4.94 14.29 -12.51
CA VAL A 56 3.63 14.74 -12.00
C VAL A 56 3.65 16.22 -11.61
N PHE A 57 4.75 16.72 -11.03
CA PHE A 57 4.92 18.14 -10.73
C PHE A 57 5.30 19.00 -11.96
N GLY A 58 5.45 18.39 -13.14
CA GLY A 58 5.67 19.10 -14.41
C GLY A 58 7.11 19.57 -14.66
N PHE A 59 8.09 19.03 -13.94
CA PHE A 59 9.52 19.33 -14.16
C PHE A 59 10.18 18.40 -15.18
N GLY A 60 9.67 17.17 -15.31
CA GLY A 60 10.19 16.13 -16.21
C GLY A 60 9.58 16.13 -17.60
N ASP A 61 10.18 15.35 -18.50
CA ASP A 61 9.70 15.15 -19.87
C ASP A 61 8.58 14.11 -19.93
N GLN A 62 7.48 14.44 -20.60
CA GLN A 62 6.29 13.58 -20.64
C GLN A 62 6.49 12.33 -21.52
N ASP A 63 7.30 12.42 -22.58
CA ASP A 63 7.60 11.26 -23.44
C ASP A 63 8.50 10.27 -22.71
N GLU A 64 9.45 10.76 -21.91
CA GLU A 64 10.23 9.95 -20.98
C GLU A 64 9.31 9.27 -19.95
N TYR A 65 8.40 10.00 -19.32
CA TYR A 65 7.45 9.43 -18.35
C TYR A 65 6.63 8.28 -18.96
N ASP A 66 6.09 8.48 -20.17
CA ASP A 66 5.34 7.47 -20.89
C ASP A 66 6.19 6.28 -21.35
N HIS A 67 7.49 6.49 -21.57
CA HIS A 67 8.44 5.40 -21.82
C HIS A 67 8.68 4.58 -20.55
N LEU A 68 8.96 5.23 -19.42
CA LEU A 68 9.30 4.57 -18.16
C LEU A 68 8.12 3.76 -17.60
N LYS A 69 6.88 4.26 -17.69
CA LYS A 69 5.68 3.51 -17.24
C LYS A 69 5.51 2.14 -17.90
N LYS A 70 6.11 1.91 -19.07
CA LYS A 70 6.06 0.60 -19.74
C LYS A 70 6.79 -0.47 -18.93
N THR A 71 7.82 -0.10 -18.17
CA THR A 71 8.67 -1.02 -17.40
C THR A 71 8.52 -0.84 -15.90
N GLN A 72 8.32 0.38 -15.43
CA GLN A 72 8.18 0.73 -14.02
C GLN A 72 6.70 0.68 -13.57
N PRO A 73 6.43 0.43 -12.28
CA PRO A 73 5.07 0.52 -11.74
C PRO A 73 4.63 1.98 -11.67
N SER A 74 3.37 2.28 -12.02
CA SER A 74 2.77 3.61 -11.85
C SER A 74 1.61 3.61 -10.86
N TYR A 75 1.36 4.71 -10.16
CA TYR A 75 0.17 4.88 -9.32
C TYR A 75 -1.13 4.79 -10.12
N THR A 76 -1.05 5.11 -11.41
CA THR A 76 -2.18 5.05 -12.37
C THR A 76 -2.47 3.64 -12.89
N ASP A 77 -1.57 2.68 -12.65
CA ASP A 77 -1.77 1.30 -13.05
C ASP A 77 -2.82 0.61 -12.16
N ARG A 78 -3.45 -0.42 -12.73
CA ARG A 78 -4.31 -1.34 -11.99
C ARG A 78 -3.56 -2.63 -11.73
N TYR A 79 -3.58 -3.07 -10.47
CA TYR A 79 -2.90 -4.28 -10.04
C TYR A 79 -3.85 -5.28 -9.39
N GLU A 80 -3.44 -6.54 -9.38
CA GLU A 80 -3.93 -7.56 -8.46
C GLU A 80 -2.93 -7.67 -7.30
N LEU A 81 -3.39 -7.41 -6.08
CA LEU A 81 -2.66 -7.73 -4.86
C LEU A 81 -2.71 -9.24 -4.66
N LEU A 82 -1.54 -9.89 -4.69
CA LEU A 82 -1.39 -11.34 -4.60
C LEU A 82 -1.03 -11.79 -3.18
N GLY A 83 -0.34 -10.95 -2.44
CA GLY A 83 0.16 -11.25 -1.09
C GLY A 83 0.86 -10.06 -0.46
N ILE A 84 1.23 -10.21 0.80
CA ILE A 84 2.00 -9.21 1.56
C ILE A 84 3.15 -9.88 2.30
N ASP A 85 4.27 -9.17 2.43
CA ASP A 85 5.49 -9.63 3.10
C ASP A 85 6.09 -8.51 3.96
N ARG A 86 6.18 -8.77 5.28
CA ARG A 86 6.79 -7.87 6.27
C ARG A 86 8.24 -7.52 5.95
N LYS A 87 8.98 -8.45 5.34
CA LYS A 87 10.41 -8.29 5.02
C LYS A 87 10.63 -7.93 3.56
N GLY A 88 9.56 -7.79 2.79
CA GLY A 88 9.63 -7.39 1.39
C GLY A 88 10.19 -5.98 1.28
N GLN A 89 11.22 -5.82 0.44
CA GLN A 89 11.81 -4.53 0.12
C GLN A 89 12.04 -4.42 -1.39
N SER A 90 11.75 -3.27 -1.97
CA SER A 90 12.04 -2.96 -3.37
C SER A 90 12.40 -1.49 -3.52
N GLU A 91 13.01 -1.17 -4.67
CA GLU A 91 13.32 0.22 -5.02
C GLU A 91 12.08 1.10 -5.23
N TRP A 92 10.91 0.47 -5.43
CA TRP A 92 9.65 1.15 -5.72
C TRP A 92 8.91 1.61 -4.48
N MET A 93 9.24 1.06 -3.32
CA MET A 93 8.60 1.42 -2.06
C MET A 93 9.00 2.85 -1.64
N MET A 94 8.09 3.64 -1.10
CA MET A 94 8.45 4.95 -0.56
C MET A 94 9.17 4.82 0.80
N PHE A 95 8.70 3.90 1.65
CA PHE A 95 9.13 3.78 3.05
C PHE A 95 9.89 2.47 3.30
N TRP A 96 11.12 2.39 2.78
CA TRP A 96 11.95 1.17 2.88
C TRP A 96 12.25 0.82 4.34
N GLY A 97 12.00 -0.45 4.71
CA GLY A 97 12.26 -0.98 6.05
C GLY A 97 11.10 -0.83 7.03
N ASP A 98 10.28 0.21 6.85
CA ASP A 98 9.18 0.52 7.76
C ASP A 98 7.85 -0.12 7.29
N ASP A 99 7.55 -0.07 5.99
CA ASP A 99 6.27 -0.53 5.42
C ASP A 99 6.21 -2.06 5.20
N ILE A 100 5.00 -2.59 5.07
CA ILE A 100 4.71 -3.94 4.60
C ILE A 100 4.85 -3.95 3.08
N GLY A 101 5.63 -4.89 2.53
CA GLY A 101 5.74 -5.09 1.09
C GLY A 101 4.48 -5.74 0.51
N ALA A 102 3.89 -5.13 -0.51
CA ALA A 102 2.75 -5.63 -1.26
C ALA A 102 3.21 -6.30 -2.56
N ILE A 103 2.98 -7.62 -2.68
CA ILE A 103 3.28 -8.38 -3.90
C ILE A 103 2.11 -8.17 -4.85
N VAL A 104 2.34 -7.46 -5.94
CA VAL A 104 1.31 -7.08 -6.88
C VAL A 104 1.64 -7.53 -8.29
N ARG A 105 0.60 -7.81 -9.08
CA ARG A 105 0.71 -8.08 -10.52
C ARG A 105 -0.07 -7.03 -11.29
N ARG A 106 0.61 -6.31 -12.18
CA ARG A 106 -0.03 -5.33 -13.05
C ARG A 106 -0.95 -6.01 -14.06
N ILE A 107 -2.17 -5.52 -14.18
CA ILE A 107 -3.22 -6.17 -14.99
C ILE A 107 -2.94 -6.06 -16.49
N SER A 108 -2.33 -4.96 -16.95
CA SER A 108 -2.14 -4.69 -18.38
C SER A 108 -1.13 -5.60 -19.06
N ASP A 109 -0.08 -6.02 -18.34
CA ASP A 109 1.04 -6.78 -18.91
C ASP A 109 1.54 -7.93 -18.02
N SER A 110 0.85 -8.22 -16.91
CA SER A 110 1.17 -9.29 -15.96
C SER A 110 2.54 -9.19 -15.30
N LYS A 111 3.22 -8.04 -15.36
CA LYS A 111 4.47 -7.83 -14.62
C LYS A 111 4.20 -7.79 -13.12
N GLU A 112 5.08 -8.42 -12.36
CA GLU A 112 5.02 -8.43 -10.91
C GLU A 112 5.95 -7.38 -10.31
N PHE A 113 5.48 -6.73 -9.26
CA PHE A 113 6.20 -5.72 -8.51
C PHE A 113 6.01 -5.98 -7.02
N LEU A 114 6.93 -5.44 -6.24
CA LEU A 114 6.76 -5.29 -4.81
C LEU A 114 6.67 -3.79 -4.52
N LEU A 115 5.57 -3.35 -3.93
CA LEU A 115 5.28 -1.94 -3.63
C LEU A 115 5.02 -1.75 -2.12
N GLY A 116 4.94 -0.52 -1.62
CA GLY A 116 4.53 -0.29 -0.24
C GLY A 116 3.04 -0.55 -0.11
N LEU A 117 2.63 -1.33 0.89
CA LEU A 117 1.21 -1.58 1.12
C LEU A 117 0.48 -0.28 1.50
N SER A 118 1.17 0.63 2.19
CA SER A 118 0.61 1.92 2.59
C SER A 118 0.32 2.83 1.39
N GLU A 119 0.97 2.58 0.24
CA GLU A 119 0.87 3.36 -1.00
C GLU A 119 -0.28 2.87 -1.90
N LEU A 120 -1.00 1.82 -1.52
CA LEU A 120 -2.02 1.15 -2.33
C LEU A 120 -3.41 1.23 -1.71
N GLU A 121 -4.43 1.43 -2.54
CA GLU A 121 -5.83 1.34 -2.14
C GLU A 121 -6.62 0.32 -2.97
N ALA A 122 -7.65 -0.26 -2.36
CA ALA A 122 -8.59 -1.10 -3.11
C ALA A 122 -9.39 -0.26 -4.11
N THR A 123 -9.56 -0.83 -5.31
CA THR A 123 -10.40 -0.23 -6.36
C THR A 123 -11.89 -0.38 -6.08
N ASP A 124 -12.29 -1.47 -5.41
CA ASP A 124 -13.67 -1.65 -4.94
C ASP A 124 -13.86 -1.03 -3.56
N LYS A 125 -14.37 0.20 -3.53
CA LYS A 125 -14.62 0.99 -2.32
C LYS A 125 -15.64 0.39 -1.36
N LYS A 126 -16.42 -0.61 -1.80
CA LYS A 126 -17.41 -1.28 -0.94
C LYS A 126 -16.87 -2.58 -0.35
N SER A 127 -15.68 -3.02 -0.77
CA SER A 127 -15.09 -4.26 -0.28
C SER A 127 -14.57 -4.14 1.14
N LYS A 128 -14.54 -5.27 1.87
CA LYS A 128 -13.84 -5.38 3.16
C LYS A 128 -12.36 -5.01 3.01
N ASN A 129 -11.74 -5.41 1.90
CA ASN A 129 -10.33 -5.10 1.63
C ASN A 129 -10.08 -3.59 1.56
N CYS A 130 -11.02 -2.80 1.02
CA CYS A 130 -10.89 -1.34 1.03
C CYS A 130 -10.72 -0.80 2.44
N GLN A 131 -11.56 -1.26 3.38
CA GLN A 131 -11.47 -0.84 4.77
C GLN A 131 -10.16 -1.32 5.43
N LEU A 132 -9.76 -2.57 5.17
CA LEU A 132 -8.54 -3.14 5.76
C LEU A 132 -7.26 -2.42 5.30
N LEU A 133 -7.17 -2.13 4.01
CA LEU A 133 -6.03 -1.40 3.44
C LEU A 133 -6.02 0.05 3.92
N ASP A 134 -7.19 0.72 3.95
CA ASP A 134 -7.32 2.09 4.45
C ASP A 134 -6.96 2.21 5.94
N ASP A 135 -7.42 1.27 6.78
CA ASP A 135 -7.07 1.25 8.21
C ASP A 135 -5.56 1.13 8.43
N TYR A 136 -4.88 0.31 7.63
CA TYR A 136 -3.41 0.19 7.67
C TYR A 136 -2.73 1.47 7.19
N SER A 137 -3.07 1.98 6.00
CA SER A 137 -2.45 3.19 5.43
C SER A 137 -2.61 4.40 6.35
N VAL A 138 -3.79 4.59 6.93
CA VAL A 138 -4.06 5.69 7.87
C VAL A 138 -3.25 5.52 9.15
N TRP A 139 -3.17 4.33 9.73
CA TRP A 139 -2.35 4.13 10.92
C TRP A 139 -0.87 4.37 10.61
N PHE A 140 -0.36 3.79 9.52
CA PHE A 140 1.05 3.84 9.14
C PHE A 140 1.54 5.29 8.95
N VAL A 141 0.82 6.10 8.17
CA VAL A 141 1.21 7.49 7.89
C VAL A 141 1.18 8.38 9.14
N ASN A 142 0.34 8.07 10.12
CA ASN A 142 0.24 8.88 11.34
C ASN A 142 1.21 8.47 12.46
N ASN A 143 1.83 7.29 12.37
CA ASN A 143 2.66 6.72 13.46
C ASN A 143 4.10 6.41 13.03
N ARG A 144 4.46 6.72 11.79
CA ARG A 144 5.83 6.61 11.25
C ARG A 144 6.66 7.86 11.58
#